data_AF-T1WMT5-F1
#
_entry.id   AF-T1WMT5-F1
#
_cell.length_a   1.000
_cell.length_b   1.000
_cell.length_c   1.000
_cell.angle_alpha   90.00
_cell.angle_beta   90.00
_cell.angle_gamma   90.00
#
_symmetry.space_group_name_H-M   'P 1'
#
loop_
_entity.id
_entity.type
_entity.pdbx_description
1 polymer ?
#
loop_
_entity_poly.entity_id
_entity_poly.type
_entity_poly.pdbx_seq_one_letter_code
_entity_poly.pdbx_strand_id
1 'polypeptide(L)' 'MDVKPQVNGDMNHRPATIAGPTNPMVTPLLTDLYQFTMAYAYWKAGKHNERAVFDLYFRKNPFGGEYTVFAGLEECIRFI' A
#
# COMPACT_ATOMS: atom_id res chain seq x y z
N MET A 1 -43.65 27.91 13.97
CA MET A 1 -42.66 27.03 14.62
C MET A 1 -41.85 26.44 13.49
N ASP A 2 -40.97 27.26 12.95
CA ASP A 2 -40.36 27.06 11.64
C ASP A 2 -39.05 26.30 11.83
N VAL A 3 -39.11 25.01 11.52
CA VAL A 3 -37.97 24.10 11.51
C VAL A 3 -36.96 24.62 10.49
N LYS A 4 -35.81 25.11 10.97
CA LYS A 4 -34.68 25.43 10.09
C LYS A 4 -34.19 24.14 9.42
N PRO A 5 -34.03 24.12 8.08
CA PRO A 5 -33.44 22.97 7.42
C PRO A 5 -31.96 22.88 7.80
N GLN A 6 -31.57 21.77 8.42
CA GLN A 6 -30.18 21.43 8.67
C GLN A 6 -29.54 21.09 7.31
N VAL A 7 -28.78 22.03 6.74
CA VAL A 7 -27.91 21.77 5.61
C VAL A 7 -26.69 20.98 6.12
N ASN A 8 -26.81 19.65 6.18
CA ASN A 8 -25.67 18.80 6.50
C ASN A 8 -24.85 18.52 5.24
N GLY A 9 -24.28 19.60 4.71
CA GLY A 9 -23.35 19.61 3.59
C GLY A 9 -21.94 19.89 4.08
N ASP A 10 -21.36 18.99 4.87
CA ASP A 10 -19.94 19.07 5.22
C ASP A 10 -19.10 18.53 4.05
N MET A 11 -18.96 19.36 3.03
CA MET A 11 -18.12 19.18 1.83
C MET A 11 -16.61 19.34 2.13
N ASN A 12 -16.15 18.93 3.31
CA ASN A 12 -14.74 18.94 3.68
C ASN A 12 -14.15 17.53 3.57
N HIS A 13 -14.18 16.94 2.38
CA HIS A 13 -13.33 15.80 2.05
C HIS A 13 -11.89 16.31 1.87
N ARG A 14 -11.25 16.71 2.98
CA ARG A 14 -9.80 16.92 3.00
C ARG A 14 -9.19 15.59 2.58
N PRO A 15 -8.27 15.53 1.60
CA PRO A 15 -7.56 14.28 1.35
C PRO A 15 -6.92 13.89 2.69
N ALA A 16 -7.29 12.71 3.20
CA ALA A 16 -6.67 12.18 4.39
C ALA A 16 -5.17 12.14 4.10
N THR A 17 -4.40 13.02 4.74
CA THR A 17 -2.94 12.97 4.67
C THR A 17 -2.55 11.66 5.32
N ILE A 18 -2.12 10.70 4.51
CA ILE A 18 -1.69 9.39 4.97
C ILE A 18 -0.42 9.64 5.77
N ALA A 19 -0.54 9.62 7.11
CA ALA A 19 0.62 9.66 7.98
C ALA A 19 1.51 8.45 7.68
N GLY A 20 2.84 8.62 7.80
CA GLY A 20 3.80 7.57 7.48
C GLY A 20 3.63 6.28 8.30
N PRO A 21 4.45 5.27 8.04
CA PRO A 21 4.34 3.96 8.69
C PRO A 21 4.30 4.09 10.20
N THR A 22 3.48 3.26 10.83
CA THR A 22 3.36 3.18 12.29
C THR A 22 4.67 2.67 12.91
N ASN A 23 5.41 1.81 12.18
CA ASN A 23 6.67 1.24 12.64
C ASN A 23 7.89 1.99 12.04
N PRO A 24 8.71 2.66 12.88
CA PRO A 24 9.87 3.44 12.41
C PRO A 24 11.01 2.58 11.85
N MET A 25 11.01 1.26 12.07
CA MET A 25 12.02 0.35 11.52
C MET A 25 11.74 -0.07 10.07
N VAL A 26 10.53 0.21 9.56
CA VAL A 26 10.17 -0.07 8.17
C VAL A 26 10.76 1.04 7.31
N THR A 27 11.87 0.72 6.63
CA THR A 27 12.61 1.66 5.78
C THR A 27 12.70 1.13 4.35
N PRO A 28 12.96 1.99 3.34
CA PRO A 28 13.19 1.54 1.96
C PRO A 28 14.36 0.56 1.80
N LEU A 29 15.26 0.48 2.78
CA LEU A 29 16.38 -0.47 2.80
C LEU A 29 16.01 -1.84 3.39
N LEU A 30 14.82 -1.98 3.97
CA LEU A 30 14.30 -3.26 4.47
C LEU A 30 13.77 -4.10 3.30
N THR A 31 14.69 -4.58 2.46
CA THR A 31 14.41 -5.43 1.31
C THR A 31 15.60 -6.34 1.04
N ASP A 32 15.40 -7.39 0.26
CA ASP A 32 16.52 -8.23 -0.20
C ASP A 32 17.48 -7.46 -1.14
N LEU A 33 18.73 -7.92 -1.22
CA LEU A 33 19.75 -7.35 -2.13
C LEU A 33 19.36 -7.52 -3.61
N TYR A 34 18.53 -8.52 -3.91
CA TYR A 34 18.09 -8.80 -5.26
C TYR A 34 17.31 -7.61 -5.85
N GLN A 35 16.42 -6.96 -5.09
CA GLN A 35 15.67 -5.80 -5.59
C GLN A 35 16.58 -4.66 -6.05
N PHE A 36 17.66 -4.36 -5.33
CA PHE A 36 18.60 -3.29 -5.72
C PHE A 36 19.40 -3.65 -6.96
N THR A 37 19.91 -4.88 -7.01
CA THR A 37 20.67 -5.35 -8.18
C THR A 37 19.80 -5.44 -9.43
N MET A 38 18.52 -5.80 -9.29
CA MET A 38 17.54 -5.79 -10.37
C MET A 38 17.17 -4.39 -10.84
N ALA A 39 16.91 -3.45 -9.92
CA ALA A 39 16.65 -2.06 -10.26
C ALA A 39 17.81 -1.46 -11.07
N TYR A 40 19.05 -1.73 -10.66
CA TYR A 40 20.24 -1.32 -11.39
C TYR A 40 20.34 -1.98 -12.78
N ALA A 41 20.04 -3.28 -12.88
CA ALA A 41 20.04 -3.99 -14.16
C ALA A 41 18.99 -3.42 -15.13
N TYR A 42 17.77 -3.16 -14.67
CA TYR A 42 16.71 -2.55 -15.48
C TYR A 42 17.04 -1.12 -15.90
N TRP A 43 17.66 -0.33 -15.02
CA TRP A 43 18.14 1.01 -15.36
C TRP A 43 19.21 0.96 -16.46
N LYS A 44 20.23 0.12 -16.28
CA LYS A 44 21.33 -0.07 -17.25
C LYS A 44 20.84 -0.59 -18.60
N ALA A 45 19.78 -1.41 -18.60
CA ALA A 45 19.15 -1.93 -19.82
C ALA A 45 18.15 -0.94 -20.47
N GLY A 46 17.89 0.24 -19.88
CA GLY A 46 16.92 1.20 -20.39
C GLY A 46 15.45 0.80 -20.20
N LYS A 47 15.18 -0.21 -19.36
CA LYS A 47 13.87 -0.85 -19.19
C LYS A 47 13.11 -0.44 -17.92
N HIS A 48 13.70 0.39 -17.07
CA HIS A 48 13.12 0.80 -15.79
C HIS A 48 11.77 1.54 -15.91
N ASN A 49 11.42 2.07 -17.09
CA ASN A 49 10.12 2.70 -17.36
C ASN A 49 9.10 1.76 -18.02
N GLU A 50 9.45 0.49 -18.26
CA GLU A 50 8.52 -0.50 -18.78
C GLU A 50 7.44 -0.81 -17.72
N ARG A 51 6.19 -0.93 -18.15
CA ARG A 51 5.08 -1.21 -17.25
C ARG A 51 5.12 -2.67 -16.81
N ALA A 52 5.16 -2.89 -15.50
CA ALA A 52 5.06 -4.21 -14.87
C ALA A 52 3.82 -4.30 -13.96
N VAL A 53 3.32 -5.51 -13.72
CA VAL A 53 2.20 -5.81 -12.80
C VAL A 53 2.66 -6.95 -11.89
N PHE A 54 2.38 -6.84 -10.59
CA PHE A 54 2.78 -7.81 -9.57
C PHE A 54 1.54 -8.30 -8.82
N ASP A 55 1.42 -9.63 -8.66
CA ASP A 55 0.35 -10.27 -7.91
C ASP A 55 0.91 -10.88 -6.62
N LEU A 56 0.20 -10.67 -5.50
CA LEU A 56 0.50 -11.26 -4.21
C LEU A 56 -0.56 -12.31 -3.84
N TYR A 57 -0.14 -13.56 -3.69
CA TYR A 57 -1.03 -14.66 -3.32
C TYR A 57 -0.29 -15.77 -2.59
N PHE A 58 -1.04 -16.59 -1.84
CA PHE A 58 -0.53 -17.83 -1.27
C PHE A 58 -0.79 -19.00 -2.21
N ARG A 59 0.17 -19.91 -2.37
CA ARG A 59 -0.04 -21.15 -3.16
C ARG A 59 -0.91 -22.18 -2.43
N LYS A 60 -0.92 -22.11 -1.11
CA LYS A 60 -1.69 -22.98 -0.20
C LYS A 60 -2.14 -22.12 0.97
N ASN A 61 -3.33 -22.37 1.48
CA ASN A 61 -3.83 -21.64 2.64
C ASN A 61 -2.93 -21.92 3.86
N PRO A 62 -2.53 -20.88 4.59
CA PRO A 62 -1.80 -21.05 5.84
C PRO A 62 -2.61 -21.90 6.83
N PHE A 63 -1.91 -22.71 7.62
CA PHE A 63 -2.48 -23.59 8.65
C PHE A 63 -3.50 -24.65 8.17
N GLY A 64 -3.62 -24.87 6.85
CA GLY A 64 -4.55 -25.85 6.29
C GLY A 64 -6.03 -25.47 6.42
N GLY A 65 -6.32 -24.19 6.69
CA GLY A 65 -7.70 -23.69 6.82
C GLY A 65 -8.39 -23.48 5.47
N GLU A 66 -9.72 -23.42 5.50
CA GLU A 66 -10.57 -23.24 4.31
C GLU A 66 -10.58 -21.79 3.78
N TYR A 67 -10.27 -20.81 4.63
CA TYR A 67 -10.23 -19.40 4.29
C TYR A 67 -9.05 -18.69 4.94
N THR A 68 -8.71 -17.50 4.44
CA THR A 68 -7.64 -16.65 4.97
C THR A 68 -8.09 -15.20 4.94
N VAL A 69 -7.89 -14.50 6.05
CA VAL A 69 -8.24 -13.07 6.18
C VAL A 69 -6.96 -12.25 6.03
N PHE A 70 -7.00 -11.24 5.18
CA PHE A 70 -5.91 -10.29 5.03
C PHE A 70 -6.04 -9.14 6.05
N ALA A 71 -4.94 -8.79 6.70
CA ALA A 71 -4.84 -7.65 7.60
C ALA A 71 -3.50 -6.93 7.37
N GLY A 72 -3.52 -5.59 7.41
CA GLY A 72 -2.31 -4.76 7.22
C GLY A 72 -2.27 -3.92 5.95
N LEU A 73 -3.36 -3.88 5.14
CA LEU A 73 -3.41 -3.06 3.92
C LEU A 73 -3.05 -1.60 4.14
N GLU A 74 -3.58 -1.02 5.22
CA GLU A 74 -3.38 0.39 5.55
C GLU A 74 -1.90 0.71 5.77
N GLU A 75 -1.18 -0.14 6.51
CA GLU A 75 0.25 0.05 6.76
C GLU A 75 1.07 -0.05 5.47
N CYS A 76 0.69 -0.96 4.55
CA CYS A 76 1.31 -1.04 3.23
C CYS A 76 1.13 0.24 2.42
N ILE A 77 -0.05 0.87 2.51
CA ILE A 77 -0.33 2.15 1.83
C ILE A 77 0.45 3.28 2.49
N ARG A 78 0.57 3.29 3.83
CA ARG A 78 1.35 4.30 4.58
C ARG A 78 2.86 4.27 4.27
N PHE A 79 3.37 3.14 3.82
CA PHE A 79 4.78 2.97 3.45
C PHE A 79 5.16 3.56 2.10
N ILE A 80 4.22 3.67 1.16
CA ILE A 80 4.42 4.17 -0.20
C ILE A 80 4.19 5.69 -0.24
#